data_AF-A0A4U8S8S7-F1
#
_entry.id   AF-A0A4U8S8S7-F1
#
_cell.length_a   1.000
_cell.length_b   1.000
_cell.length_c   1.000
_cell.angle_alpha   90.00
_cell.angle_beta   90.00
_cell.angle_gamma   90.00
#
_symmetry.space_group_name_H-M   'P 1'
#
loop_
_entity.id
_entity.type
_entity.pdbx_description
1 polymer ?
#
loop_
_entity_poly.entity_id
_entity_poly.type
_entity_poly.pdbx_seq_one_letter_code
_entity_poly.pdbx_strand_id
1 'polypeptide(L)'
;MLANKVENPIENALKDLKECQAQQKVTSCILCNHATNCDKKEAFEQKTLQNLTEKQESLKACQESKGLSSCLNCAELLDCAVRNNYVSAVYLSMNKGNGGSFEF
;
A
#
# COMPACT_ATOMS: atom_id res chain seq x y z
N MET A 1 0.35 27.75 -2.10
CA MET A 1 -0.67 26.83 -2.66
C MET A 1 -0.61 25.58 -1.82
N LEU A 2 -1.59 25.41 -0.95
CA LEU A 2 -1.59 24.40 0.11
C LEU A 2 -1.90 23.04 -0.51
N ALA A 3 -0.90 22.18 -0.61
CA ALA A 3 -1.10 20.77 -0.93
C ALA A 3 -1.97 20.17 0.17
N ASN A 4 -3.22 19.85 -0.17
CA ASN A 4 -4.13 19.12 0.70
C ASN A 4 -3.48 17.78 1.06
N LYS A 5 -2.88 17.68 2.25
CA LYS A 5 -2.65 16.41 2.92
C LYS A 5 -4.03 15.85 3.27
N VAL A 6 -4.66 15.20 2.31
CA VAL A 6 -5.70 14.23 2.62
C VAL A 6 -4.96 13.14 3.37
N GLU A 7 -5.11 13.11 4.69
CA GLU A 7 -4.52 12.05 5.52
C GLU A 7 -4.97 10.71 4.97
N ASN A 8 -4.03 9.95 4.40
CA ASN A 8 -4.33 8.65 3.84
C ASN A 8 -4.57 7.68 5.01
N PRO A 9 -5.76 7.07 5.13
CA PRO A 9 -6.08 6.18 6.25
C PRO A 9 -5.14 4.96 6.36
N ILE A 10 -4.40 4.63 5.30
CA ILE A 10 -3.36 3.59 5.30
C ILE A 10 -2.07 4.09 5.92
N GLU A 11 -1.68 5.35 5.68
CA GLU A 11 -0.48 5.95 6.27
C GLU A 11 -0.61 6.08 7.79
N ASN A 12 -1.80 6.47 8.27
CA ASN A 12 -2.10 6.50 9.70
C ASN A 12 -2.05 5.10 10.31
N ALA A 13 -2.67 4.10 9.67
CA ALA A 13 -2.61 2.71 10.14
C ALA A 13 -1.17 2.15 10.15
N LEU A 14 -0.36 2.51 9.15
CA LEU A 14 1.06 2.13 9.10
C LEU A 14 1.86 2.78 10.22
N LYS A 15 1.61 4.08 10.49
CA LYS A 15 2.25 4.80 11.59
C LYS A 15 1.91 4.17 12.94
N ASP A 16 0.63 3.86 13.18
CA ASP A 16 0.17 3.21 14.41
C ASP A 16 0.81 1.83 14.61
N LEU A 17 0.99 1.07 13.52
CA LEU A 17 1.70 -0.21 13.56
C LEU A 17 3.18 -0.03 13.91
N LYS A 18 3.87 0.95 13.32
CA LYS A 18 5.29 1.24 13.63
C LYS A 18 5.47 1.68 15.07
N GLU A 19 4.57 2.51 15.60
CA GLU A 19 4.59 2.92 17.00
C GLU A 19 4.37 1.71 17.94
N CYS A 20 3.43 0.82 17.59
CA CYS A 20 3.21 -0.43 18.31
C CYS A 20 4.46 -1.32 18.30
N GLN A 21 5.12 -1.47 17.15
CA GLN A 21 6.34 -2.25 17.01
C GLN A 21 7.47 -1.72 17.89
N ALA A 22 7.65 -0.39 17.93
CA ALA A 22 8.62 0.26 18.80
C ALA A 22 8.33 -0.01 20.29
N GLN A 23 7.07 0.07 20.72
CA GLN A 23 6.65 -0.24 22.09
C GLN A 23 6.91 -1.70 22.46
N GLN A 24 6.65 -2.62 21.53
CA GLN A 24 6.90 -4.05 21.70
C GLN A 24 8.37 -4.44 21.47
N LYS A 25 9.25 -3.48 21.15
CA LYS A 25 10.67 -3.68 20.83
C LYS A 25 10.92 -4.70 19.71
N VAL A 26 10.03 -4.71 18.72
CA VAL A 26 10.14 -5.53 17.51
C VAL A 26 10.28 -4.65 16.27
N THR A 27 10.86 -5.17 15.20
CA THR A 27 11.03 -4.44 13.93
C THR A 27 9.94 -4.77 12.91
N SER A 28 9.09 -5.75 13.21
CA SER A 28 8.01 -6.18 12.35
C SER A 28 6.94 -6.92 13.14
N CYS A 29 5.72 -6.95 12.60
CA CYS A 29 4.62 -7.68 13.21
C CYS A 29 4.93 -9.18 13.35
N ILE A 30 5.65 -9.82 12.42
CA ILE A 30 5.95 -11.26 12.51
C ILE A 30 6.82 -11.63 13.73
N LEU A 31 7.59 -10.68 14.26
CA LEU A 31 8.42 -10.89 15.44
C LEU A 31 7.67 -10.63 16.76
N CYS A 32 6.42 -10.18 16.70
CA CYS A 32 5.60 -9.91 17.87
C CYS A 32 4.84 -11.17 18.32
N ASN A 33 4.92 -11.51 19.61
CA ASN A 33 4.23 -12.66 20.19
C ASN A 33 2.70 -12.56 20.12
N HIS A 34 2.15 -11.38 19.90
CA HIS A 34 0.70 -11.14 19.81
C HIS A 34 0.20 -10.96 18.36
N ALA A 35 1.04 -11.24 17.36
CA ALA A 35 0.76 -10.90 15.96
C ALA A 35 -0.33 -11.74 15.29
N THR A 36 -0.66 -12.90 15.84
CA THR A 36 -1.70 -13.80 15.32
C THR A 36 -3.11 -13.29 15.58
N ASN A 37 -3.32 -12.51 16.66
CA ASN A 37 -4.63 -11.97 17.06
C ASN A 37 -4.52 -10.46 17.35
N CYS A 38 -3.94 -9.70 16.40
CA CYS A 38 -3.73 -8.26 16.57
C CYS A 38 -4.69 -7.47 15.68
N ASP A 39 -5.68 -6.82 16.29
CA ASP A 39 -6.67 -5.99 15.59
C ASP A 39 -6.03 -4.91 14.71
N LYS A 40 -4.91 -4.32 15.17
CA LYS A 40 -4.19 -3.29 14.40
C LYS A 40 -3.58 -3.85 13.12
N LYS A 41 -3.05 -5.08 13.18
CA LYS A 41 -2.46 -5.77 12.03
C LYS A 41 -3.56 -6.15 11.04
N GLU A 42 -4.66 -6.72 11.53
CA GLU A 42 -5.80 -7.07 10.70
C GLU A 42 -6.41 -5.84 10.02
N ALA A 43 -6.61 -4.75 10.75
CA ALA A 43 -7.13 -3.51 10.19
C ALA A 43 -6.24 -2.93 9.08
N PHE A 44 -4.91 -3.02 9.24
CA PHE A 44 -3.96 -2.62 8.21
C PHE A 44 -4.01 -3.52 6.97
N GLU A 45 -4.05 -4.84 7.17
CA GLU A 45 -4.17 -5.82 6.08
C GLU A 45 -5.46 -5.61 5.28
N GLN A 46 -6.60 -5.41 5.95
CA GLN A 46 -7.88 -5.12 5.31
C GLN A 46 -7.83 -3.82 4.50
N LYS A 47 -7.33 -2.72 5.10
CA LYS A 47 -7.24 -1.41 4.42
C LYS A 47 -6.32 -1.46 3.19
N THR A 48 -5.18 -2.14 3.29
CA THR A 48 -4.24 -2.25 2.16
C THR A 48 -4.79 -3.13 1.04
N LEU A 49 -5.53 -4.20 1.37
CA LEU A 49 -6.20 -5.04 0.38
C LEU A 49 -7.31 -4.28 -0.36
N GLN A 50 -8.11 -3.48 0.35
CA GLN A 50 -9.12 -2.63 -0.27
C GLN A 50 -8.48 -1.64 -1.25
N ASN A 51 -7.45 -0.91 -0.84
CA ASN A 51 -6.75 0.03 -1.71
C ASN A 51 -6.09 -0.67 -2.92
N LEU A 52 -5.50 -1.86 -2.75
CA LEU A 52 -4.98 -2.63 -3.87
C LEU A 52 -6.08 -2.95 -4.89
N THR A 53 -7.25 -3.38 -4.43
CA THR A 53 -8.39 -3.70 -5.29
C THR A 53 -8.82 -2.47 -6.10
N GLU A 54 -9.00 -1.32 -5.44
CA GLU A 54 -9.39 -0.06 -6.10
C GLU A 54 -8.35 0.40 -7.14
N LYS A 55 -7.05 0.32 -6.83
CA LYS A 55 -6.00 0.70 -7.80
C LYS A 55 -5.90 -0.30 -8.94
N GLN A 56 -6.17 -1.58 -8.70
CA GLN A 56 -6.19 -2.60 -9.74
C GLN A 56 -7.34 -2.38 -10.72
N GLU A 57 -8.54 -2.04 -10.23
CA GLU A 57 -9.68 -1.69 -11.07
C GLU A 57 -9.40 -0.45 -11.93
N SER A 58 -8.81 0.59 -11.31
CA SER A 58 -8.38 1.80 -12.02
C SER A 58 -7.35 1.50 -13.11
N LEU A 59 -6.39 0.60 -12.83
CA LEU A 59 -5.40 0.16 -13.80
C LEU A 59 -6.03 -0.57 -14.98
N LYS A 60 -6.95 -1.50 -14.71
CA LYS A 60 -7.66 -2.27 -15.74
C LYS A 60 -8.48 -1.35 -16.64
N ALA A 61 -9.24 -0.41 -16.07
CA ALA A 61 -9.99 0.57 -16.84
C ALA A 61 -9.08 1.46 -17.71
N CYS A 62 -7.92 1.87 -17.17
CA CYS A 62 -6.90 2.60 -17.94
C CYS A 62 -6.33 1.78 -19.10
N GLN A 63 -6.03 0.51 -18.87
CA GLN A 63 -5.56 -0.43 -19.90
C GLN A 63 -6.61 -0.61 -21.00
N GLU A 64 -7.86 -0.89 -20.64
CA GLU A 64 -8.98 -1.08 -21.56
C GLU A 64 -9.24 0.18 -22.42
N SER A 65 -9.31 1.35 -21.81
CA SER A 65 -9.53 2.62 -22.53
C SER A 65 -8.40 2.97 -23.52
N LYS A 66 -7.18 2.49 -23.27
CA LYS A 66 -6.03 2.64 -24.19
C LYS A 66 -5.85 1.45 -25.14
N GLY A 67 -6.71 0.42 -25.06
CA GLY A 67 -6.59 -0.80 -25.86
C GLY A 67 -5.33 -1.62 -25.55
N LEU A 68 -4.80 -1.53 -24.34
CA LEU A 68 -3.59 -2.23 -23.90
C LEU A 68 -3.94 -3.49 -23.11
N SER A 69 -3.24 -4.59 -23.37
CA SER A 69 -3.33 -5.83 -22.57
C SER A 69 -2.40 -5.85 -21.36
N SER A 70 -1.43 -4.93 -21.31
CA SER A 70 -0.44 -4.81 -20.23
C SER A 70 0.15 -3.40 -20.22
N CYS A 71 0.52 -2.91 -19.03
CA CYS A 71 1.22 -1.65 -18.90
C CYS A 71 2.59 -1.66 -19.60
N LEU A 72 3.20 -2.83 -19.82
CA LEU A 72 4.48 -2.94 -20.54
C LEU A 72 4.39 -2.44 -22.00
N ASN A 73 3.18 -2.38 -22.56
CA ASN A 73 2.93 -1.84 -23.90
C ASN A 73 2.56 -0.34 -23.87
N CYS A 74 2.55 0.29 -22.69
CA CYS A 74 2.21 1.70 -22.52
C CYS A 74 3.45 2.58 -22.75
N ALA A 75 3.35 3.59 -23.62
CA ALA A 75 4.43 4.55 -23.85
C ALA A 75 4.82 5.34 -22.59
N GLU A 76 3.86 5.52 -21.66
CA GLU A 76 4.05 6.21 -20.39
C GLU A 76 4.47 5.24 -19.26
N LEU A 77 4.96 4.03 -19.55
CA LEU A 77 5.16 2.96 -18.54
C LEU A 77 5.75 3.45 -17.19
N LEU A 78 6.84 4.22 -17.22
CA LEU A 78 7.50 4.71 -15.99
C LEU A 78 6.84 5.97 -15.41
N ASP A 79 6.24 6.82 -16.26
CA ASP A 79 5.63 8.09 -15.88
C ASP A 79 4.11 7.99 -15.63
N CYS A 80 3.52 6.80 -15.82
CA CYS A 80 2.09 6.58 -15.72
C CYS A 80 1.66 6.56 -14.24
N ALA A 81 1.04 7.65 -13.80
CA ALA A 81 0.53 7.78 -12.43
C ALA A 81 -0.41 6.64 -12.02
N VAL A 82 -1.30 6.16 -12.92
CA VAL A 82 -2.23 5.05 -12.62
C VAL A 82 -1.46 3.76 -12.32
N ARG A 83 -0.46 3.44 -13.14
CA ARG A 83 0.42 2.28 -12.92
C ARG A 83 1.21 2.44 -11.61
N ASN A 84 1.83 3.59 -11.39
CA ASN A 84 2.67 3.82 -10.22
C ASN A 84 1.85 3.77 -8.92
N ASN A 85 0.61 4.24 -8.95
CA ASN A 85 -0.33 4.09 -7.83
C ASN A 85 -0.68 2.61 -7.55
N TYR A 86 -0.91 1.80 -8.59
CA TYR A 86 -1.12 0.36 -8.44
C TYR A 86 0.11 -0.35 -7.88
N VAL A 87 1.30 -0.06 -8.41
CA VAL A 87 2.57 -0.63 -7.93
C VAL A 87 2.78 -0.28 -6.46
N SER A 88 2.58 0.98 -6.08
CA SER A 88 2.67 1.43 -4.69
C SER A 88 1.68 0.68 -3.78
N ALA A 89 0.44 0.45 -4.25
CA ALA A 89 -0.55 -0.31 -3.50
C ALA A 89 -0.16 -1.78 -3.29
N VAL A 90 0.46 -2.43 -4.29
CA VAL A 90 1.00 -3.79 -4.16
C VAL A 90 2.09 -3.85 -3.10
N TYR A 91 3.05 -2.92 -3.12
CA TYR A 91 4.11 -2.89 -2.11
C TYR A 91 3.57 -2.64 -0.70
N LEU A 92 2.57 -1.77 -0.56
CA LEU A 92 1.91 -1.53 0.72
C LEU A 92 1.20 -2.77 1.25
N SER A 93 0.48 -3.53 0.41
CA SER A 93 -0.18 -4.77 0.84
C SER A 93 0.83 -5.88 1.16
N MET A 94 1.97 -5.91 0.47
CA MET A 94 3.07 -6.84 0.75
C MET A 94 3.85 -6.48 2.02
N ASN A 95 3.73 -5.24 2.49
CA ASN A 95 4.49 -4.76 3.64
C ASN A 95 4.18 -5.61 4.90
N LYS A 96 2.97 -6.17 5.09
CA LYS A 96 2.62 -7.07 6.22
C LYS A 96 3.08 -6.57 7.61
N GLY A 97 3.24 -5.24 7.77
CA GLY A 97 3.84 -4.64 8.96
C GLY A 97 5.35 -4.84 9.07
N ASN A 98 6.11 -4.89 7.97
CA ASN A 98 7.57 -4.85 7.97
C ASN A 98 8.06 -3.40 7.87
N GLY A 99 9.03 -3.04 8.70
CA GLY A 99 9.77 -1.78 8.62
C GLY A 99 10.63 -1.58 7.37
N GLY A 100 10.30 -2.24 6.25
CA GLY A 100 10.94 -1.99 4.96
C GLY A 100 10.44 -0.67 4.39
N SER A 101 11.21 0.40 4.58
CA SER A 101 10.98 1.67 3.90
C SER A 101 11.30 1.48 2.42
N PHE A 102 10.29 1.38 1.57
CA PHE A 102 10.45 1.56 0.13
C PHE A 102 9.93 2.95 -0.20
N GLU A 103 10.86 3.89 -0.34
CA GLU A 103 10.57 5.18 -0.98
C GLU A 103 10.78 4.97 -2.48
N PHE A 104 9.78 5.33 -3.30
CA PHE A 104 9.84 5.30 -4.76
C PHE A 104 9.97 6.71 -5.30
#